data_AF-A0A1R2BV21-F1
#
_entry.id   AF-A0A1R2BV21-F1
#
_cell.length_a   1.000
_cell.length_b   1.000
_cell.length_c   1.000
_cell.angle_alpha   90.00
_cell.angle_beta   90.00
_cell.angle_gamma   90.00
#
_symmetry.space_group_name_H-M   'P 1'
#
loop_
_entity.id
_entity.type
_entity.pdbx_description
1 polymer ?
#
loop_
_entity_poly.entity_id
_entity_poly.type
_entity_poly.pdbx_seq_one_letter_code
_entity_poly.pdbx_strand_id
1 'polypeptide(L)'
;MLGKVFAQARLFSKSSDKAILLTIAAKRIKKQFGQVRKNDLLRIILPNEKQVSAFDKRPLPYGHRQFLDDVFDLANDQVKQAYSIENATPREIKFARKMELVKRWGKDEKDFGHPAVQVGAMTEDIMFLANHVRNNNLDTLAYLNLRKSLDKRRKALQYLARYDYHAYEDVCNYLGINKLNYHQHKEVKNLRFQNS
;
A
#
# COMPACT_ATOMS: atom_id res chain seq x y z
N MET A 1 -20.04 1.11 -29.43
CA MET A 1 -21.19 1.58 -28.60
C MET A 1 -21.14 3.08 -28.29
N LEU A 2 -20.03 3.63 -27.75
CA LEU A 2 -19.91 5.07 -27.42
C LEU A 2 -20.02 6.01 -28.63
N GLY A 3 -19.43 5.64 -29.77
CA GLY A 3 -19.50 6.43 -31.01
C GLY A 3 -20.93 6.69 -31.50
N LYS A 4 -21.86 5.74 -31.28
CA LYS A 4 -23.28 5.92 -31.63
C LYS A 4 -23.96 6.98 -30.76
N VAL A 5 -23.64 7.03 -29.46
CA VAL A 5 -24.23 8.01 -28.52
C VAL A 5 -23.75 9.43 -28.80
N PHE A 6 -22.45 9.61 -29.11
CA PHE A 6 -21.91 10.92 -29.50
C PHE A 6 -22.40 11.37 -30.88
N ALA A 7 -22.58 10.44 -31.83
CA ALA A 7 -23.19 10.73 -33.12
C ALA A 7 -24.66 11.13 -32.97
N GLN A 8 -25.41 10.46 -32.10
CA GLN A 8 -26.82 10.76 -31.82
C GLN A 8 -26.96 12.12 -31.11
N ALA A 9 -26.06 12.46 -30.18
CA ALA A 9 -26.02 13.77 -29.54
C ALA A 9 -25.68 14.94 -30.50
N ARG A 10 -25.08 14.67 -31.67
CA ARG A 10 -24.90 15.68 -32.74
C ARG A 10 -26.18 15.94 -33.54
N LEU A 11 -27.12 15.00 -33.55
CA LEU A 11 -28.39 15.09 -34.31
C LEU A 11 -29.49 15.85 -33.55
N PHE A 12 -29.33 16.12 -32.25
CA PHE A 12 -30.31 16.86 -31.45
C PHE A 12 -30.11 18.38 -31.57
N SER A 13 -31.15 19.10 -32.01
CA SER A 13 -31.17 20.55 -32.20
C SER A 13 -31.45 21.35 -30.91
N LYS A 14 -32.05 20.73 -29.88
CA LYS A 14 -32.35 21.36 -28.58
C LYS A 14 -31.22 21.15 -27.56
N SER A 15 -30.81 22.22 -26.88
CA SER A 15 -29.67 22.23 -25.95
C SER A 15 -29.86 21.34 -24.72
N SER A 16 -31.11 21.20 -24.25
CA SER A 16 -31.49 20.38 -23.09
C SER A 16 -31.21 18.89 -23.29
N ASP A 17 -31.59 18.35 -24.45
CA ASP A 17 -31.54 16.91 -24.72
C ASP A 17 -30.10 16.47 -24.98
N LYS A 18 -29.33 17.34 -25.65
CA LYS A 18 -27.89 17.18 -25.85
C LYS A 18 -27.14 17.17 -24.51
N ALA A 19 -27.49 18.04 -23.57
CA ALA A 19 -26.89 18.09 -22.23
C ALA A 19 -27.19 16.84 -21.40
N ILE A 20 -28.42 16.32 -21.46
CA ILE A 20 -28.80 15.07 -20.77
C ILE A 20 -28.00 13.89 -21.33
N LEU A 21 -27.91 13.76 -22.66
CA LEU A 21 -27.17 12.67 -23.31
C LEU A 21 -25.66 12.73 -23.03
N LEU A 22 -25.06 13.93 -23.05
CA LEU A 22 -23.66 14.15 -22.65
C LEU A 22 -23.42 13.79 -21.18
N THR A 23 -24.36 14.12 -20.29
CA THR A 23 -24.27 13.79 -18.86
C THR A 23 -24.39 12.28 -18.62
N ILE A 24 -25.28 11.60 -19.33
CA ILE A 24 -25.42 10.13 -19.30
C ILE A 24 -24.14 9.47 -19.84
N ALA A 25 -23.60 9.98 -20.95
CA ALA A 25 -22.34 9.52 -21.50
C ALA A 25 -21.18 9.73 -20.52
N ALA A 26 -21.07 10.89 -19.88
CA ALA A 26 -20.06 11.20 -18.88
C ALA A 26 -20.20 10.34 -17.61
N LYS A 27 -21.42 10.09 -17.12
CA LYS A 27 -21.68 9.13 -16.02
C LYS A 27 -21.29 7.71 -16.42
N ARG A 28 -21.53 7.31 -17.67
CA ARG A 28 -21.19 5.98 -18.19
C ARG A 28 -19.69 5.81 -18.42
N ILE A 29 -18.99 6.87 -18.85
CA ILE A 29 -17.53 6.98 -18.90
C ILE A 29 -16.97 6.90 -17.47
N LYS A 30 -17.47 7.69 -16.51
CA LYS A 30 -17.08 7.55 -15.09
C LYS A 30 -17.36 6.15 -14.55
N LYS A 31 -18.43 5.45 -14.99
CA LYS A 31 -18.73 4.07 -14.58
C LYS A 31 -17.82 3.04 -15.26
N GLN A 32 -17.43 3.24 -16.52
CA GLN A 32 -16.52 2.35 -17.26
C GLN A 32 -15.04 2.55 -16.89
N PHE A 33 -14.62 3.79 -16.61
CA PHE A 33 -13.25 4.16 -16.26
C PHE A 33 -13.04 4.30 -14.73
N GLY A 34 -14.10 4.31 -13.92
CA GLY A 34 -14.03 4.54 -12.46
C GLY A 34 -13.80 3.29 -11.59
N GLN A 35 -13.80 2.09 -12.18
CA GLN A 35 -13.27 0.90 -11.51
C GLN A 35 -11.88 0.64 -12.07
N VAL A 36 -10.83 0.93 -11.30
CA VAL A 36 -9.50 0.40 -11.61
C VAL A 36 -9.64 -1.12 -11.72
N ARG A 37 -9.33 -1.70 -12.88
CA ARG A 37 -9.48 -3.14 -13.09
C ARG A 37 -8.53 -3.87 -12.13
N LYS A 38 -8.92 -5.05 -11.66
CA LYS A 38 -8.13 -5.88 -10.73
C LYS A 38 -6.66 -5.99 -11.16
N ASN A 39 -6.44 -6.13 -12.47
CA ASN A 39 -5.11 -6.26 -13.07
C ASN A 39 -4.31 -4.93 -13.09
N ASP A 40 -4.98 -3.79 -13.16
CA ASP A 40 -4.33 -2.47 -13.16
C ASP A 40 -3.84 -2.11 -11.74
N LEU A 41 -4.59 -2.48 -10.68
CA LEU A 41 -4.13 -2.32 -9.30
C LEU A 41 -2.92 -3.20 -8.98
N LEU A 42 -2.92 -4.47 -9.39
CA LEU A 42 -1.81 -5.39 -9.13
C LEU A 42 -0.49 -4.90 -9.76
N ARG A 43 -0.56 -4.22 -10.91
CA ARG A 43 0.60 -3.58 -11.57
C ARG A 43 1.10 -2.30 -10.87
N ILE A 44 0.23 -1.59 -10.15
CA ILE A 44 0.57 -0.36 -9.42
C ILE A 44 1.17 -0.68 -8.04
N ILE A 45 0.73 -1.77 -7.42
CA ILE A 45 1.11 -2.15 -6.05
C ILE A 45 2.47 -2.85 -6.02
N LEU A 46 2.79 -3.61 -7.05
CA LEU A 46 4.01 -4.38 -7.14
C LEU A 46 4.88 -3.74 -8.21
N PRO A 47 5.97 -3.04 -7.84
CA PRO A 47 6.91 -2.57 -8.83
C PRO A 47 7.39 -3.78 -9.66
N ASN A 48 7.72 -3.55 -10.95
CA ASN A 48 8.15 -4.57 -11.91
C ASN A 48 8.96 -5.69 -11.25
N GLU A 49 8.90 -6.94 -11.70
CA GLU A 49 9.71 -8.06 -11.16
C GLU A 49 11.21 -7.75 -11.03
N LYS A 50 11.73 -6.76 -11.75
CA LYS A 50 13.10 -6.22 -11.63
C LYS A 50 13.35 -5.29 -10.43
N GLN A 51 12.30 -4.85 -9.77
CA GLN A 51 12.25 -4.12 -8.51
C GLN A 51 11.50 -4.98 -7.50
N VAL A 52 11.95 -6.22 -7.29
CA VAL A 52 11.76 -6.83 -5.97
C VAL A 52 12.19 -5.77 -4.97
N SER A 53 11.27 -5.29 -4.11
CA SER A 53 11.64 -4.28 -3.11
C SER A 53 12.87 -4.80 -2.39
N ALA A 54 13.77 -3.91 -1.97
CA ALA A 54 14.99 -4.28 -1.23
C ALA A 54 14.72 -5.00 0.12
N PHE A 55 13.49 -5.48 0.34
CA PHE A 55 12.95 -6.22 1.48
C PHE A 55 13.09 -7.75 1.35
N ASP A 56 12.96 -8.37 0.17
CA ASP A 56 12.99 -9.85 0.07
C ASP A 56 14.40 -10.45 0.24
N LYS A 57 15.46 -9.63 0.24
CA LYS A 57 16.86 -10.07 0.37
C LYS A 57 17.52 -9.69 1.69
N ARG A 58 16.78 -9.15 2.65
CA ARG A 58 17.36 -8.82 3.96
C ARG A 58 17.48 -10.08 4.80
N PRO A 59 18.64 -10.35 5.41
CA PRO A 59 18.73 -11.39 6.43
C PRO A 59 17.85 -10.92 7.59
N LEU A 60 16.75 -11.63 7.87
CA LEU A 60 16.08 -11.44 9.15
C LEU A 60 17.14 -11.75 10.22
N PRO A 61 17.26 -10.93 11.27
CA PRO A 61 18.14 -11.26 12.36
C PRO A 61 17.77 -12.67 12.86
N TYR A 62 18.79 -13.49 13.05
CA TYR A 62 18.67 -14.83 13.63
C TYR A 62 17.74 -14.76 14.86
N GLY A 63 16.81 -15.71 14.97
CA GLY A 63 15.85 -15.75 16.08
C GLY A 63 14.54 -15.00 15.81
N HIS A 64 13.63 -15.61 15.04
CA HIS A 64 12.23 -15.17 14.95
C HIS A 64 11.48 -15.27 16.31
N ARG A 65 12.08 -15.95 17.30
CA ARG A 65 11.68 -15.95 18.71
C ARG A 65 12.77 -15.28 19.54
N GLN A 66 12.60 -13.98 19.79
CA GLN A 66 13.45 -13.14 20.66
C GLN A 66 13.67 -13.71 22.08
N PHE A 67 12.90 -14.73 22.46
CA PHE A 67 12.98 -15.40 23.76
C PHE A 67 14.05 -16.50 23.84
N LEU A 68 14.80 -16.76 22.77
CA LEU A 68 15.78 -17.86 22.75
C LEU A 68 17.21 -17.43 22.53
N ASP A 69 17.54 -16.15 22.28
CA ASP A 69 18.90 -15.74 21.88
C ASP A 69 19.99 -16.32 22.83
N ASP A 70 19.77 -16.26 24.15
CA ASP A 70 20.69 -16.81 25.17
C ASP A 70 20.80 -18.36 25.16
N VAL A 71 19.73 -19.06 24.80
CA VAL A 71 19.65 -20.53 24.73
C VAL A 71 20.12 -21.04 23.37
N PHE A 72 20.05 -20.18 22.36
CA PHE A 72 20.27 -20.54 20.96
C PHE A 72 21.74 -20.71 20.63
N ASP A 73 22.61 -19.91 21.26
CA ASP A 73 24.06 -20.01 21.06
C ASP A 73 24.60 -21.37 21.53
N LEU A 74 23.99 -21.93 22.58
CA LEU A 74 24.31 -23.23 23.16
C LEU A 74 23.66 -24.41 22.41
N ALA A 75 22.78 -24.15 21.45
CA ALA A 75 22.04 -25.19 20.76
C ALA A 75 22.91 -25.95 19.73
N ASN A 76 22.54 -27.21 19.47
CA ASN A 76 23.17 -28.01 18.42
C ASN A 76 22.82 -27.47 17.02
N ASP A 77 23.64 -27.82 16.02
CA ASP A 77 23.47 -27.31 14.65
C ASP A 77 22.13 -27.68 14.03
N GLN A 78 21.59 -28.85 14.39
CA GLN A 78 20.27 -29.31 13.94
C GLN A 78 19.14 -28.43 14.48
N VAL A 79 19.19 -28.03 15.76
CA VAL A 79 18.23 -27.10 16.34
C VAL A 79 18.40 -25.73 15.72
N LYS A 80 19.64 -25.28 15.48
CA LYS A 80 19.91 -24.02 14.78
C LYS A 80 19.29 -24.00 13.38
N GLN A 81 19.37 -25.10 12.64
CA GLN A 81 18.73 -25.26 11.34
C GLN A 81 17.20 -25.34 11.45
N ALA A 82 16.65 -26.04 12.44
CA ALA A 82 15.21 -26.17 12.64
C ALA A 82 14.53 -24.81 12.91
N TYR A 83 15.20 -23.93 13.64
CA TYR A 83 14.74 -22.56 13.91
C TYR A 83 15.23 -21.51 12.89
N SER A 84 15.80 -21.96 11.77
CA SER A 84 16.14 -21.06 10.67
C SER A 84 14.89 -20.47 10.01
N ILE A 85 15.07 -19.35 9.31
CA ILE A 85 14.01 -18.64 8.59
C ILE A 85 13.38 -19.51 7.50
N GLU A 86 14.17 -20.41 6.90
CA GLU A 86 13.71 -21.33 5.85
C GLU A 86 12.57 -22.22 6.32
N ASN A 87 12.55 -22.54 7.63
CA ASN A 87 11.55 -23.38 8.28
C ASN A 87 10.50 -22.59 9.06
N ALA A 88 10.54 -21.24 9.01
CA ALA A 88 9.65 -20.39 9.78
C ALA A 88 8.24 -20.30 9.16
N THR A 89 7.24 -20.14 10.02
CA THR A 89 5.87 -19.90 9.55
C THR A 89 5.70 -18.49 8.97
N PRO A 90 4.75 -18.27 8.02
CA PRO A 90 4.49 -16.93 7.48
C PRO A 90 4.16 -15.88 8.56
N ARG A 91 3.55 -16.32 9.67
CA ARG A 91 3.24 -15.46 10.82
C ARG A 91 4.50 -15.01 11.55
N GLU A 92 5.45 -15.91 11.76
CA GLU A 92 6.74 -15.60 12.40
C GLU A 92 7.57 -14.66 11.52
N ILE A 93 7.63 -14.90 10.22
CA ILE A 93 8.29 -14.00 9.25
C ILE A 93 7.69 -12.60 9.32
N LYS A 94 6.35 -12.50 9.30
CA LYS A 94 5.63 -11.22 9.41
C LYS A 94 5.91 -10.52 10.74
N PHE A 95 6.05 -11.25 11.84
CA PHE A 95 6.38 -10.67 13.14
C PHE A 95 7.82 -10.13 13.16
N ALA A 96 8.80 -10.91 12.70
CA ALA A 96 10.20 -10.50 12.62
C ALA A 96 10.38 -9.22 11.79
N ARG A 97 9.74 -9.15 10.62
CA ARG A 97 9.75 -7.93 9.78
C ARG A 97 9.16 -6.72 10.50
N LYS A 98 8.08 -6.89 11.27
CA LYS A 98 7.52 -5.80 12.08
C LYS A 98 8.49 -5.33 13.16
N MET A 99 9.22 -6.24 13.79
CA MET A 99 10.24 -5.87 14.78
C MET A 99 11.37 -5.05 14.17
N GLU A 100 11.82 -5.35 12.95
CA GLU A 100 12.78 -4.50 12.24
C GLU A 100 12.27 -3.08 12.02
N LEU A 101 10.98 -2.94 11.69
CA LEU A 101 10.36 -1.62 11.52
C LEU A 101 10.30 -0.85 12.84
N VAL A 102 10.00 -1.53 13.95
CA VAL A 102 10.02 -0.93 15.30
C VAL A 102 11.43 -0.50 15.67
N LYS A 103 12.46 -1.32 15.40
CA LYS A 103 13.85 -0.93 15.63
C LYS A 103 14.27 0.31 14.83
N ARG A 104 13.67 0.53 13.65
CA ARG A 104 14.03 1.65 12.76
C ARG A 104 13.30 2.94 13.08
N TRP A 105 12.01 2.87 13.41
CA TRP A 105 11.16 4.06 13.58
C TRP A 105 10.43 4.12 14.91
N GLY A 106 10.39 3.05 15.70
CA GLY A 106 9.81 3.08 17.04
C GLY A 106 10.68 3.90 17.97
N LYS A 107 10.06 4.55 18.97
CA LYS A 107 10.80 5.22 20.04
C LYS A 107 11.53 4.22 20.94
N ASP A 108 10.85 3.11 21.22
CA ASP A 108 11.32 2.01 22.04
C ASP A 108 11.02 0.68 21.33
N GLU A 109 11.61 -0.42 21.79
CA GLU A 109 11.42 -1.77 21.24
C GLU A 109 9.97 -2.28 21.27
N LYS A 110 9.10 -1.59 22.02
CA LYS A 110 7.66 -1.89 22.16
C LYS A 110 6.77 -0.86 21.47
N ASP A 111 7.34 0.13 20.77
CA ASP A 111 6.57 1.16 20.08
C ASP A 111 6.07 0.67 18.70
N PHE A 112 4.98 -0.08 18.72
CA PHE A 112 4.20 -0.42 17.53
C PHE A 112 3.23 0.69 17.11
N GLY A 113 3.10 1.74 17.91
CA GLY A 113 2.11 2.81 17.76
C GLY A 113 2.55 3.90 16.79
N HIS A 114 3.86 4.06 16.58
CA HIS A 114 4.38 5.11 15.71
C HIS A 114 3.79 5.02 14.28
N PRO A 115 3.27 6.13 13.72
CA PRO A 115 2.73 6.16 12.36
C PRO A 115 3.65 5.60 11.26
N ALA A 116 4.97 5.79 11.35
CA ALA A 116 5.95 5.23 10.43
C ALA A 116 5.99 3.69 10.49
N VAL A 117 6.05 3.13 11.71
CA VAL A 117 5.97 1.68 11.96
C VAL A 117 4.65 1.12 11.41
N GLN A 118 3.53 1.78 11.65
CA GLN A 118 2.22 1.36 11.14
C GLN A 118 2.17 1.34 9.61
N VAL A 119 2.73 2.35 8.93
CA VAL A 119 2.81 2.39 7.47
C VAL A 119 3.66 1.24 6.93
N GLY A 120 4.81 0.97 7.55
CA GLY A 120 5.65 -0.18 7.20
C GLY A 120 4.90 -1.50 7.38
N ALA A 121 4.26 -1.71 8.52
CA ALA A 121 3.50 -2.92 8.81
C ALA A 121 2.32 -3.13 7.85
N MET A 122 1.60 -2.06 7.48
CA MET A 122 0.56 -2.13 6.46
C MET A 122 1.14 -2.47 5.08
N THR A 123 2.36 -2.01 4.77
CA THR A 123 3.03 -2.28 3.49
C THR A 123 3.37 -3.77 3.38
N GLU A 124 3.90 -4.38 4.43
CA GLU A 124 4.12 -5.84 4.49
C GLU A 124 2.82 -6.63 4.26
N ASP A 125 1.74 -6.22 4.92
CA ASP A 125 0.43 -6.88 4.80
C ASP A 125 -0.14 -6.75 3.39
N ILE A 126 0.05 -5.59 2.75
CA ILE A 126 -0.34 -5.34 1.37
C ILE A 126 0.46 -6.21 0.42
N MET A 127 1.78 -6.36 0.60
CA MET A 127 2.62 -7.20 -0.25
C MET A 127 2.20 -8.67 -0.17
N PHE A 128 2.00 -9.19 1.04
CA PHE A 128 1.51 -10.56 1.24
C PHE A 128 0.15 -10.78 0.57
N LEU A 129 -0.81 -9.88 0.80
CA LEU A 129 -2.14 -9.96 0.18
C LEU A 129 -2.08 -9.81 -1.34
N ALA A 130 -1.21 -8.95 -1.86
CA ALA A 130 -1.07 -8.75 -3.30
C ALA A 130 -0.52 -9.99 -3.99
N ASN A 131 0.45 -10.69 -3.38
CA ASN A 131 0.94 -11.98 -3.86
C ASN A 131 -0.15 -13.06 -3.80
N HIS A 132 -0.91 -13.15 -2.70
CA HIS A 132 -2.06 -14.07 -2.62
C HIS A 132 -3.08 -13.81 -3.72
N VAL A 133 -3.44 -12.54 -3.94
CA VAL A 133 -4.44 -12.16 -4.95
C VAL A 133 -3.93 -12.40 -6.37
N ARG A 134 -2.63 -12.25 -6.63
CA ARG A 134 -2.00 -12.58 -7.93
C ARG A 134 -2.14 -14.06 -8.26
N ASN A 135 -1.91 -14.93 -7.28
CA ASN A 135 -2.01 -16.38 -7.45
C ASN A 135 -3.49 -16.82 -7.45
N ASN A 136 -4.34 -16.13 -6.69
CA ASN A 136 -5.76 -16.46 -6.49
C ASN A 136 -6.68 -15.40 -7.12
N ASN A 137 -6.74 -15.39 -8.44
CA ASN A 137 -7.49 -14.38 -9.20
C ASN A 137 -9.01 -14.46 -9.01
N LEU A 138 -9.55 -15.58 -8.54
CA LEU A 138 -10.99 -15.74 -8.27
C LEU A 138 -11.41 -15.28 -6.88
N ASP A 139 -10.46 -15.07 -5.96
CA ASP A 139 -10.75 -14.58 -4.62
C ASP A 139 -11.06 -13.07 -4.66
N THR A 140 -12.36 -12.74 -4.67
CA THR A 140 -12.85 -11.37 -4.71
C THR A 140 -12.78 -10.70 -3.33
N LEU A 141 -12.92 -11.46 -2.25
CA LEU A 141 -12.85 -10.95 -0.88
C LEU A 141 -11.42 -10.52 -0.54
N ALA A 142 -10.41 -11.31 -0.91
CA ALA A 142 -9.01 -10.93 -0.73
C ALA A 142 -8.66 -9.66 -1.53
N TYR A 143 -9.18 -9.52 -2.75
CA TYR A 143 -8.99 -8.30 -3.54
C TYR A 143 -9.63 -7.06 -2.88
N LEU A 144 -10.84 -7.20 -2.32
CA LEU A 144 -11.48 -6.13 -1.56
C LEU A 144 -10.67 -5.75 -0.31
N ASN A 145 -10.13 -6.75 0.40
CA ASN A 145 -9.28 -6.52 1.58
C ASN A 145 -7.95 -5.85 1.22
N LEU A 146 -7.34 -6.23 0.10
CA LEU A 146 -6.16 -5.56 -0.46
C LEU A 146 -6.45 -4.08 -0.74
N ARG A 147 -7.57 -3.79 -1.43
CA ARG A 147 -7.98 -2.41 -1.73
C ARG A 147 -8.20 -1.58 -0.47
N LYS A 148 -8.92 -2.13 0.52
CA LYS A 148 -9.13 -1.46 1.81
C LYS A 148 -7.80 -1.17 2.52
N SER A 149 -6.85 -2.10 2.46
CA SER A 149 -5.53 -1.95 3.08
C SER A 149 -4.71 -0.85 2.40
N LEU A 150 -4.75 -0.75 1.07
CA LEU A 150 -4.12 0.36 0.33
C LEU A 150 -4.70 1.72 0.72
N ASP A 151 -6.03 1.82 0.83
CA ASP A 151 -6.69 3.06 1.25
C ASP A 151 -6.31 3.45 2.69
N LYS A 152 -6.24 2.46 3.61
CA LYS A 152 -5.77 2.68 4.99
C LYS A 152 -4.34 3.20 5.00
N ARG A 153 -3.42 2.55 4.29
CA ARG A 153 -2.02 2.97 4.19
C ARG A 153 -1.88 4.37 3.60
N ARG A 154 -2.65 4.69 2.56
CA ARG A 154 -2.68 6.04 1.96
C ARG A 154 -3.05 7.10 2.99
N LYS A 155 -4.09 6.85 3.81
CA LYS A 155 -4.48 7.77 4.88
C LYS A 155 -3.40 7.90 5.96
N ALA A 156 -2.77 6.79 6.34
CA ALA A 156 -1.66 6.78 7.30
C ALA A 156 -0.45 7.59 6.79
N LEU A 157 -0.08 7.44 5.51
CA LEU A 157 0.96 8.26 4.88
C LEU A 157 0.60 9.75 4.84
N GLN A 158 -0.67 10.09 4.55
CA GLN A 158 -1.13 11.50 4.59
C GLN A 158 -1.06 12.09 6.00
N TYR A 159 -1.32 11.28 7.03
CA TYR A 159 -1.16 11.69 8.41
C TYR A 159 0.33 11.86 8.77
N LEU A 160 1.18 10.89 8.42
CA LEU A 160 2.62 10.97 8.66
C LEU A 160 3.22 12.21 7.99
N ALA A 161 2.89 12.49 6.73
CA ALA A 161 3.36 13.68 6.02
C ALA A 161 2.94 15.01 6.67
N ARG A 162 1.85 15.03 7.44
CA ARG A 162 1.39 16.20 8.22
C ARG A 162 2.10 16.33 9.56
N TYR A 163 2.33 15.19 10.21
CA TYR A 163 2.87 15.09 11.55
C TYR A 163 4.38 15.24 11.57
N ASP A 164 5.07 14.49 10.72
CA ASP A 164 6.53 14.47 10.58
C ASP A 164 6.92 14.19 9.13
N TYR A 165 7.38 15.24 8.45
CA TYR A 165 7.77 15.15 7.05
C TYR A 165 9.08 14.39 6.84
N HIS A 166 10.02 14.46 7.79
CA HIS A 166 11.29 13.76 7.68
C HIS A 166 11.09 12.25 7.78
N ALA A 167 10.30 11.81 8.78
CA ALA A 167 9.91 10.41 8.88
C ALA A 167 9.11 9.94 7.66
N TYR A 168 8.21 10.79 7.11
CA TYR A 168 7.49 10.49 5.87
C TYR A 168 8.42 10.22 4.69
N GLU A 169 9.40 11.10 4.47
CA GLU A 169 10.35 10.95 3.37
C GLU A 169 11.22 9.69 3.53
N ASP A 170 11.72 9.45 4.74
CA ASP A 170 12.54 8.27 5.03
C ASP A 170 11.76 6.96 4.86
N VAL A 171 10.50 6.92 5.32
CA VAL A 171 9.58 5.79 5.11
C VAL A 171 9.31 5.55 3.63
N CYS A 172 9.04 6.61 2.85
CA CYS A 172 8.83 6.50 1.41
C CYS A 172 10.06 5.96 0.68
N ASN A 173 11.25 6.44 1.02
CA ASN A 173 12.50 6.01 0.41
C ASN A 173 12.82 4.55 0.78
N TYR A 174 12.69 4.20 2.05
CA TYR A 174 13.00 2.86 2.55
C TYR A 174 12.04 1.78 2.04
N LEU A 175 10.75 2.09 1.95
CA LEU A 175 9.72 1.16 1.46
C LEU A 175 9.53 1.21 -0.06
N GLY A 176 10.19 2.13 -0.78
CA GLY A 176 10.00 2.32 -2.21
C GLY A 176 8.58 2.77 -2.58
N ILE A 177 7.94 3.57 -1.74
CA ILE A 177 6.57 4.05 -1.94
C ILE A 177 6.61 5.38 -2.67
N ASN A 178 5.91 5.46 -3.81
CA ASN A 178 5.72 6.73 -4.54
C ASN A 178 5.19 7.83 -3.61
N LYS A 179 5.89 8.98 -3.60
CA LYS A 179 5.50 10.13 -2.79
C LYS A 179 4.12 10.64 -3.21
N LEU A 180 3.31 11.03 -2.23
CA LEU A 180 2.01 11.65 -2.44
C LEU A 180 2.25 13.10 -2.85
N ASN A 181 1.47 13.61 -3.82
CA ASN A 181 1.42 15.03 -4.14
C ASN A 181 0.75 15.80 -3.00
N TYR A 182 1.49 16.02 -1.91
CA TYR A 182 0.99 16.66 -0.70
C TYR A 182 1.19 18.20 -0.73
N HIS A 183 2.27 18.68 -1.36
CA HIS A 183 2.66 20.10 -1.38
C HIS A 183 1.58 21.04 -1.95
N GLN A 184 0.82 20.60 -2.97
CA GLN A 184 -0.29 21.39 -3.53
C GLN A 184 -1.39 21.70 -2.49
N HIS A 185 -1.59 20.87 -1.47
CA HIS A 185 -2.68 21.07 -0.51
C HIS A 185 -2.35 22.05 0.63
N LYS A 186 -1.07 22.28 0.94
CA LYS A 186 -0.65 23.20 2.01
C LYS A 186 -0.77 24.66 1.54
N GLU A 187 -0.31 24.94 0.32
CA GLU A 187 -0.47 26.27 -0.31
C GLU A 187 -1.94 26.59 -0.58
N VAL A 188 -2.72 25.65 -1.11
CA VAL A 188 -4.16 25.87 -1.41
C VAL A 188 -5.00 26.14 -0.15
N LYS A 189 -4.64 25.57 1.00
CA LYS A 189 -5.31 25.90 2.26
C LYS A 189 -4.95 27.31 2.74
N ASN A 190 -3.66 27.65 2.75
CA ASN A 190 -3.22 28.99 3.17
C ASN A 190 -3.81 30.11 2.28
N LEU A 191 -3.92 29.87 0.97
CA LEU A 191 -4.56 30.80 0.03
C LEU A 191 -6.07 30.99 0.25
N ARG A 192 -6.77 30.00 0.81
CA ARG A 192 -8.20 30.13 1.14
C ARG A 192 -8.43 30.93 2.42
N PHE A 193 -7.52 30.87 3.38
CA PHE A 193 -7.59 31.62 4.63
C PHE A 193 -7.12 33.08 4.49
N GLN A 194 -6.28 33.40 3.50
CA GLN A 194 -5.86 34.78 3.24
C GLN A 194 -6.86 35.60 2.40
N ASN A 195 -7.87 34.94 1.80
CA ASN A 195 -8.90 35.57 0.97
C ASN A 195 -10.31 35.49 1.60
N SER A 196 -10.40 35.27 2.92
CA SER A 196 -11.63 35.30 3.72
C SER A 196 -11.53 36.44 4.73
#